data_AF-A0A7Z9GVX4-F1
#
_entry.id   AF-A0A7Z9GVX4-F1
#
_cell.length_a   1.000
_cell.length_b   1.000
_cell.length_c   1.000
_cell.angle_alpha   90.00
_cell.angle_beta   90.00
_cell.angle_gamma   90.00
#
_symmetry.space_group_name_H-M   'P 1'
#
loop_
_entity.id
_entity.type
_entity.pdbx_description
1 polymer ?
#
loop_
_entity_poly.entity_id
_entity_poly.type
_entity_poly.pdbx_seq_one_letter_code
_entity_poly.pdbx_strand_id
1 'polypeptide(L)'
;MAFSFQLVRPWSLLLALLLVSSSIGCSVMMAAKAPGKKNLGVLTPGMPRAKVIAELGAPLETTRDPTEIRDVFGFKQGYSTPTRVGRASFHAVADVMTYGLWEIAATPLEGALDGEDVRAEVLYDSQQHVQRVEYFAGAHLTNGGPTLAPWLRSKSTRQTAIVESAAKNVDLSAGNELQQPNAVEAILER
;
A
#
# COMPACT_ATOMS: atom_id res chain seq x y z
N MET A 1 36.40 -29.02 36.58
CA MET A 1 35.01 -28.52 36.43
C MET A 1 34.23 -29.55 35.62
N ALA A 2 33.43 -30.39 36.28
CA ALA A 2 32.58 -31.37 35.60
C ALA A 2 31.27 -30.68 35.21
N PHE A 3 31.05 -30.48 33.91
CA PHE A 3 29.75 -30.07 33.38
C PHE A 3 28.81 -31.28 33.46
N SER A 4 28.02 -31.34 34.53
CA SER A 4 26.90 -32.28 34.62
C SER A 4 25.88 -31.90 33.55
N PHE A 5 25.83 -32.63 32.43
CA PHE A 5 24.72 -32.59 31.49
C PHE A 5 23.46 -33.01 32.26
N GLN A 6 22.67 -32.04 32.71
CA GLN A 6 21.34 -32.31 33.23
C GLN A 6 20.53 -32.88 32.07
N LEU A 7 20.28 -34.20 32.11
CA LEU A 7 19.37 -34.87 31.18
C LEU A 7 18.06 -34.10 31.17
N VAL A 8 17.76 -33.47 30.04
CA VAL A 8 16.51 -32.75 29.81
C VAL A 8 15.38 -33.70 30.16
N ARG A 9 14.52 -33.32 31.13
CA ARG A 9 13.44 -34.20 31.58
C ARG A 9 12.59 -34.59 30.37
N PRO A 10 12.18 -35.86 30.21
CA PRO A 10 11.45 -36.33 29.03
C PRO A 10 10.14 -35.54 28.81
N TRP A 11 9.56 -35.02 29.89
CA TRP A 11 8.40 -34.12 29.84
C TRP A 11 8.68 -32.77 29.14
N SER A 12 9.88 -32.22 29.30
CA SER A 12 10.30 -30.99 28.62
C SER A 12 10.46 -31.18 27.11
N LEU A 13 10.95 -32.35 26.68
CA LEU A 13 11.03 -32.71 25.25
C LEU A 13 9.64 -32.95 24.64
N LEU A 14 8.74 -33.62 25.37
CA LEU A 14 7.36 -33.80 24.96
C LEU A 14 6.61 -32.46 24.84
N LEU A 15 6.77 -31.55 25.81
CA LEU A 15 6.20 -30.20 25.74
C LEU A 15 6.73 -29.40 24.55
N ALA A 16 8.04 -29.46 24.29
CA ALA A 16 8.65 -28.78 23.14
C ALA A 16 8.11 -29.33 21.81
N LEU A 17 8.01 -30.66 21.68
CA LEU A 17 7.47 -31.30 20.48
C LEU A 17 5.98 -30.95 20.25
N LEU A 18 5.20 -30.88 21.32
CA LEU A 18 3.78 -30.52 21.27
C LEU A 18 3.58 -29.05 20.87
N LEU A 19 4.46 -28.16 21.35
CA LEU A 19 4.47 -26.74 20.96
C LEU A 19 4.83 -26.57 19.48
N VAL A 20 5.91 -27.23 19.01
CA VAL A 20 6.36 -27.15 17.61
C VAL A 20 5.28 -27.68 16.67
N SER A 21 4.60 -28.77 17.03
CA SER A 21 3.52 -29.34 16.22
C SER A 21 2.32 -28.40 16.06
N SER A 22 2.13 -27.47 16.99
CA SER A 22 1.00 -26.52 16.98
C SER A 22 1.28 -25.26 16.16
N SER A 23 2.54 -25.02 15.76
CA SER A 23 2.96 -23.81 15.02
C SER A 23 3.23 -24.02 13.53
N ILE A 24 3.18 -25.26 13.03
CA ILE A 24 3.47 -25.61 11.63
C ILE A 24 2.46 -24.92 10.71
N GLY A 25 2.95 -24.15 9.74
CA GLY A 25 2.14 -23.56 8.67
C GLY A 25 1.40 -22.25 9.00
N CYS A 26 1.68 -21.60 10.12
CA CYS A 26 1.15 -20.26 10.42
C CYS A 26 1.54 -19.25 9.33
N SER A 27 2.83 -19.20 8.98
CA SER A 27 3.36 -18.30 7.95
C SER A 27 2.79 -18.60 6.56
N VAL A 28 2.58 -19.88 6.22
CA VAL A 28 1.93 -20.30 4.97
C VAL A 28 0.52 -19.71 4.87
N MET A 29 -0.24 -19.82 5.97
CA MET A 29 -1.61 -19.33 5.98
C MET A 29 -1.68 -17.80 5.91
N MET A 30 -0.79 -17.11 6.63
CA MET A 30 -0.69 -15.66 6.57
C MET A 30 -0.33 -15.18 5.16
N ALA A 31 0.66 -15.80 4.52
CA ALA A 31 1.06 -15.48 3.14
C ALA A 31 -0.09 -15.67 2.14
N ALA A 32 -0.85 -16.77 2.28
CA ALA A 32 -1.98 -17.07 1.41
C ALA A 32 -3.17 -16.13 1.62
N LYS A 33 -3.45 -15.75 2.87
CA LYS A 33 -4.54 -14.83 3.25
C LYS A 33 -4.16 -13.35 3.15
N ALA A 34 -2.91 -13.03 2.83
CA ALA A 34 -2.48 -11.66 2.66
C ALA A 34 -3.43 -10.89 1.72
N PRO A 35 -3.68 -9.59 1.97
CA PRO A 35 -4.56 -8.77 1.17
C PRO A 35 -4.27 -8.93 -0.33
N GLY A 36 -5.33 -8.96 -1.13
CA GLY A 36 -5.22 -9.01 -2.58
C GLY A 36 -4.82 -7.66 -3.16
N LYS A 37 -4.11 -7.67 -4.29
CA LYS A 37 -3.80 -6.45 -5.05
C LYS A 37 -5.07 -5.85 -5.65
N LYS A 38 -5.38 -4.59 -5.29
CA LYS A 38 -6.47 -3.78 -5.86
C LYS A 38 -6.00 -3.02 -7.10
N ASN A 39 -6.91 -2.79 -8.03
CA ASN A 39 -6.66 -2.03 -9.25
C ASN A 39 -6.73 -0.51 -9.00
N LEU A 40 -5.56 0.12 -8.84
CA LEU A 40 -5.48 1.58 -8.67
C LEU A 40 -5.70 2.37 -9.96
N GLY A 41 -5.81 1.72 -11.12
CA GLY A 41 -6.14 2.38 -12.38
C GLY A 41 -7.54 3.01 -12.39
N VAL A 42 -8.40 2.64 -11.44
CA VAL A 42 -9.70 3.32 -11.23
C VAL A 42 -9.56 4.75 -10.70
N LEU A 43 -8.41 5.09 -10.10
CA LEU A 43 -8.08 6.43 -9.61
C LEU A 43 -7.49 7.34 -10.70
N THR A 44 -7.86 7.08 -11.96
CA THR A 44 -7.47 7.90 -13.11
C THR A 44 -8.58 8.90 -13.41
N PRO A 45 -8.26 10.15 -13.78
CA PRO A 45 -9.28 11.12 -14.16
C PRO A 45 -10.21 10.61 -15.27
N GLY A 46 -11.49 10.93 -15.17
CA GLY A 46 -12.56 10.48 -16.07
C GLY A 46 -13.21 9.14 -15.70
N MET A 47 -12.71 8.42 -14.69
CA MET A 47 -13.38 7.20 -14.22
C MET A 47 -14.67 7.51 -13.44
N PRO A 48 -15.74 6.72 -13.59
CA PRO A 48 -16.98 6.93 -12.83
C PRO A 48 -16.81 6.50 -11.38
N ARG A 49 -17.37 7.29 -10.44
CA ARG A 49 -17.36 7.05 -8.99
C ARG A 49 -17.82 5.66 -8.59
N ALA A 50 -18.86 5.14 -9.25
CA ALA A 50 -19.37 3.79 -8.99
C ALA A 50 -18.30 2.70 -9.20
N LYS A 51 -17.44 2.86 -10.21
CA LYS A 51 -16.34 1.92 -10.50
C LYS A 51 -15.21 2.04 -9.48
N VAL A 52 -14.93 3.25 -9.01
CA VAL A 52 -13.97 3.48 -7.91
C VAL A 52 -14.43 2.77 -6.64
N ILE A 53 -15.70 2.95 -6.25
CA ILE A 53 -16.29 2.31 -5.06
C ILE A 53 -16.34 0.79 -5.22
N ALA A 54 -16.69 0.29 -6.41
CA ALA A 54 -16.72 -1.16 -6.66
C ALA A 54 -15.36 -1.83 -6.47
N GLU A 55 -14.27 -1.15 -6.84
CA GLU A 55 -12.91 -1.69 -6.74
C GLU A 55 -12.27 -1.45 -5.36
N LEU A 56 -12.44 -0.25 -4.81
CA LEU A 56 -11.76 0.16 -3.58
C LEU A 56 -12.57 -0.14 -2.31
N GLY A 57 -13.89 -0.26 -2.43
CA GLY A 57 -14.83 -0.37 -1.32
C GLY A 57 -15.50 0.97 -1.01
N ALA A 58 -16.27 1.00 0.07
CA ALA A 58 -16.89 2.24 0.55
C ALA A 58 -15.82 3.25 1.02
N PRO A 59 -16.01 4.55 0.76
CA PRO A 59 -15.11 5.57 1.27
C PRO A 59 -15.19 5.65 2.80
N LEU A 60 -14.09 6.05 3.43
CA LEU A 60 -14.03 6.31 4.87
C LEU A 60 -14.86 7.54 5.23
N GLU A 61 -14.81 8.55 4.36
CA GLU A 61 -15.55 9.79 4.51
C GLU A 61 -15.98 10.28 3.15
N THR A 62 -17.20 10.83 3.08
CA THR A 62 -17.73 11.49 1.90
C THR A 62 -18.18 12.90 2.31
N THR A 63 -17.57 13.91 1.73
CA THR A 63 -18.02 15.30 1.84
C THR A 63 -18.76 15.65 0.55
N ARG A 64 -19.95 16.24 0.69
CA ARG A 64 -20.75 16.71 -0.45
C ARG A 64 -20.87 18.22 -0.36
N ASP A 65 -20.24 18.89 -1.30
CA ASP A 65 -20.41 20.31 -1.52
C ASP A 65 -21.46 20.53 -2.64
N PRO A 66 -22.03 21.74 -2.78
CA PRO A 66 -23.05 22.01 -3.79
C PRO A 66 -22.58 21.76 -5.24
N THR A 67 -21.27 21.82 -5.48
CA THR A 67 -20.66 21.75 -6.81
C THR A 67 -19.73 20.55 -7.02
N GLU A 68 -19.29 19.90 -5.94
CA GLU A 68 -18.28 18.85 -5.97
C GLU A 68 -18.57 17.77 -4.91
N ILE A 69 -18.13 16.54 -5.18
CA ILE A 69 -18.16 15.45 -4.20
C ILE A 69 -16.71 15.05 -3.92
N ARG A 70 -16.38 14.88 -2.65
CA ARG A 70 -15.06 14.44 -2.20
C ARG A 70 -15.21 13.15 -1.42
N ASP A 71 -14.51 12.11 -1.83
CA ASP A 71 -14.42 10.85 -1.09
C ASP A 71 -12.97 10.62 -0.63
N VAL A 72 -12.82 10.28 0.65
CA VAL A 72 -11.55 9.84 1.21
C VAL A 72 -11.56 8.32 1.29
N PHE A 73 -10.63 7.67 0.60
CA PHE A 73 -10.43 6.23 0.63
C PHE A 73 -9.20 5.87 1.46
N GLY A 74 -9.35 4.85 2.31
CA GLY A 74 -8.24 4.20 3.00
C GLY A 74 -8.36 2.70 2.86
N PHE A 75 -7.33 2.06 2.32
CA PHE A 75 -7.31 0.62 2.15
C PHE A 75 -5.87 0.09 2.16
N LYS A 76 -5.73 -1.21 2.46
CA LYS A 76 -4.47 -1.92 2.27
C LYS A 76 -4.31 -2.35 0.82
N GLN A 77 -3.23 -1.91 0.19
CA GLN A 77 -2.77 -2.45 -1.07
C GLN A 77 -2.06 -3.78 -0.80
N GLY A 78 -2.54 -4.82 -1.45
CA GLY A 78 -2.09 -6.18 -1.26
C GLY A 78 -1.19 -6.69 -2.37
N TYR A 79 -0.93 -8.00 -2.32
CA TYR A 79 -0.05 -8.68 -3.27
C TYR A 79 -0.84 -9.34 -4.41
N SER A 80 -0.17 -9.50 -5.54
CA SER A 80 -0.73 -10.29 -6.64
C SER A 80 -0.90 -11.75 -6.23
N THR A 81 -1.85 -12.46 -6.85
CA THR A 81 -2.05 -13.89 -6.58
C THR A 81 -0.78 -14.72 -6.76
N PRO A 82 0.01 -14.58 -7.86
CA PRO A 82 1.28 -15.28 -7.99
C PRO A 82 2.27 -14.99 -6.85
N THR A 83 2.35 -13.74 -6.38
CA THR A 83 3.21 -13.37 -5.25
C THR A 83 2.79 -14.05 -3.95
N ARG A 84 1.48 -14.09 -3.67
CA ARG A 84 0.94 -14.76 -2.46
C ARG A 84 1.20 -16.26 -2.49
N VAL A 85 0.92 -16.90 -3.62
CA VAL A 85 1.16 -18.34 -3.81
C VAL A 85 2.67 -18.63 -3.69
N GLY A 86 3.52 -17.86 -4.35
CA GLY A 86 4.97 -18.03 -4.26
C GLY A 86 5.51 -17.92 -2.84
N ARG A 87 5.05 -16.93 -2.07
CA ARG A 87 5.38 -16.80 -0.64
C ARG A 87 4.91 -18.01 0.16
N ALA A 88 3.64 -18.39 0.03
CA ALA A 88 3.08 -19.54 0.74
C ALA A 88 3.83 -20.84 0.43
N SER A 89 4.19 -21.08 -0.84
CA SER A 89 5.01 -22.22 -1.24
C SER A 89 6.41 -22.18 -0.65
N PHE A 90 7.06 -21.01 -0.64
CA PHE A 90 8.38 -20.85 -0.01
C PHE A 90 8.34 -21.16 1.48
N HIS A 91 7.36 -20.61 2.20
CA HIS A 91 7.13 -20.91 3.61
C HIS A 91 6.94 -22.41 3.85
N ALA A 92 6.10 -23.08 3.06
CA ALA A 92 5.85 -24.50 3.20
C ALA A 92 7.11 -25.36 2.98
N VAL A 93 7.92 -25.04 1.96
CA VAL A 93 9.18 -25.75 1.69
C VAL A 93 10.19 -25.51 2.81
N ALA A 94 10.36 -24.26 3.25
CA ALA A 94 11.28 -23.91 4.31
C ALA A 94 10.88 -24.56 5.65
N ASP A 95 9.59 -24.66 5.93
CA ASP A 95 9.08 -25.29 7.15
C ASP A 95 9.38 -26.79 7.17
N VAL A 96 9.18 -27.49 6.06
CA VAL A 96 9.55 -28.92 5.93
C VAL A 96 11.07 -29.12 6.08
N MET A 97 11.88 -28.29 5.41
CA MET A 97 13.34 -28.41 5.42
C MET A 97 13.96 -28.10 6.78
N THR A 98 13.29 -27.29 7.61
CA THR A 98 13.75 -26.90 8.94
C THR A 98 12.99 -27.62 10.06
N TYR A 99 12.16 -28.62 9.72
CA TYR A 99 11.32 -29.36 10.65
C TYR A 99 10.45 -28.47 11.55
N GLY A 100 9.85 -27.41 11.01
CA GLY A 100 8.98 -26.51 11.77
C GLY A 100 9.69 -25.28 12.36
N LEU A 101 11.03 -25.22 12.33
CA LEU A 101 11.77 -24.11 12.96
C LEU A 101 11.64 -22.79 12.21
N TRP A 102 11.34 -22.83 10.91
CA TRP A 102 11.16 -21.64 10.07
C TRP A 102 10.09 -20.70 10.61
N GLU A 103 9.02 -21.24 11.19
CA GLU A 103 7.88 -20.47 11.71
C GLU A 103 8.25 -19.44 12.78
N ILE A 104 9.33 -19.68 13.55
CA ILE A 104 9.81 -18.75 14.59
C ILE A 104 10.22 -17.39 14.00
N ALA A 105 10.84 -17.40 12.81
CA ALA A 105 11.25 -16.18 12.11
C ALA A 105 10.20 -15.73 11.08
N ALA A 106 9.52 -16.69 10.44
CA ALA A 106 8.61 -16.43 9.34
C ALA A 106 7.28 -15.81 9.77
N THR A 107 6.68 -16.28 10.86
CA THR A 107 5.41 -15.74 11.36
C THR A 107 5.49 -14.23 11.68
N PRO A 108 6.50 -13.73 12.45
CA PRO A 108 6.60 -12.29 12.67
C PRO A 108 6.95 -11.52 11.40
N LEU A 109 7.73 -12.10 10.49
CA LEU A 109 8.02 -11.51 9.18
C LEU A 109 6.73 -11.31 8.38
N GLU A 110 5.89 -12.33 8.27
CA GLU A 110 4.63 -12.25 7.54
C GLU A 110 3.66 -11.22 8.13
N GLY A 111 3.69 -11.01 9.46
CA GLY A 111 2.98 -9.91 10.11
C GLY A 111 3.44 -8.52 9.65
N ALA A 112 4.74 -8.35 9.40
CA ALA A 112 5.29 -7.12 8.83
C ALA A 112 5.02 -6.97 7.32
N LEU A 113 4.70 -8.07 6.64
CA LEU A 113 4.43 -8.13 5.20
C LEU A 113 2.92 -8.24 4.88
N ASP A 114 2.08 -7.62 5.72
CA ASP A 114 0.62 -7.58 5.55
C ASP A 114 0.14 -6.39 4.69
N GLY A 115 0.72 -6.29 3.49
CA GLY A 115 0.43 -5.23 2.52
C GLY A 115 0.93 -3.85 2.95
N GLU A 116 0.46 -2.82 2.25
CA GLU A 116 0.84 -1.43 2.52
C GLU A 116 -0.38 -0.50 2.45
N ASP A 117 -0.49 0.43 3.40
CA ASP A 117 -1.62 1.35 3.48
C ASP A 117 -1.58 2.39 2.36
N VAL A 118 -2.72 2.57 1.70
CA VAL A 118 -2.97 3.64 0.74
C VAL A 118 -4.05 4.54 1.31
N ARG A 119 -3.81 5.85 1.26
CA ARG A 119 -4.80 6.87 1.56
C ARG A 119 -4.84 7.86 0.43
N ALA A 120 -6.02 8.00 -0.17
CA ALA A 120 -6.23 8.91 -1.28
C ALA A 120 -7.56 9.62 -1.13
N GLU A 121 -7.55 10.91 -1.44
CA GLU A 121 -8.74 11.71 -1.62
C GLU A 121 -9.06 11.81 -3.11
N VAL A 122 -10.33 11.64 -3.44
CA VAL A 122 -10.82 11.67 -4.81
C VAL A 122 -11.89 12.75 -4.89
N LEU A 123 -11.65 13.74 -5.73
CA LEU A 123 -12.63 14.76 -6.09
C LEU A 123 -13.37 14.32 -7.35
N TYR A 124 -14.69 14.44 -7.34
CA TYR A 124 -15.55 14.15 -8.46
C TYR A 124 -16.23 15.41 -8.99
N ASP A 125 -16.44 15.43 -10.30
CA ASP A 125 -17.27 16.41 -10.96
C ASP A 125 -18.77 16.19 -10.70
N SER A 126 -19.60 17.08 -11.24
CA SER A 126 -21.06 17.01 -11.15
C SER A 126 -21.67 15.76 -11.81
N GLN A 127 -20.96 15.14 -12.74
CA GLN A 127 -21.34 13.89 -13.39
C GLN A 127 -20.81 12.65 -12.64
N GLN A 128 -20.19 12.85 -11.46
CA GLN A 128 -19.57 11.82 -10.63
C GLN A 128 -18.41 11.09 -11.31
N HIS A 129 -17.64 11.78 -12.15
CA HIS A 129 -16.37 11.30 -12.68
C HIS A 129 -15.19 11.88 -11.90
N VAL A 130 -14.12 11.09 -11.78
CA VAL A 130 -12.88 11.50 -11.11
C VAL A 130 -12.29 12.71 -11.83
N GLN A 131 -12.13 13.83 -11.12
CA GLN A 131 -11.46 15.01 -11.63
C GLN A 131 -10.00 15.08 -11.14
N ARG A 132 -9.81 14.82 -9.84
CA ARG A 132 -8.52 14.92 -9.16
C ARG A 132 -8.39 13.85 -8.10
N VAL A 133 -7.20 13.29 -7.98
CA VAL A 133 -6.82 12.33 -6.94
C VAL A 133 -5.58 12.85 -6.22
N GLU A 134 -5.66 12.92 -4.91
CA GLU A 134 -4.53 13.29 -4.04
C GLU A 134 -4.21 12.13 -3.11
N TYR A 135 -3.01 11.59 -3.26
CA TYR A 135 -2.48 10.55 -2.39
C TYR A 135 -1.79 11.20 -1.19
N PHE A 136 -2.24 10.84 0.01
CA PHE A 136 -1.57 11.19 1.26
C PHE A 136 -0.57 10.09 1.68
N ALA A 137 -0.78 8.86 1.24
CA ALA A 137 0.11 7.72 1.48
C ALA A 137 0.01 6.69 0.35
N GLY A 138 1.13 6.01 0.05
CA GLY A 138 1.15 4.89 -0.88
C GLY A 138 1.09 5.25 -2.37
N ALA A 139 1.40 6.50 -2.76
CA ALA A 139 1.35 6.93 -4.16
C ALA A 139 2.19 6.06 -5.12
N HIS A 140 3.35 5.55 -4.67
CA HIS A 140 4.22 4.67 -5.46
C HIS A 140 3.57 3.35 -5.86
N LEU A 141 2.52 2.91 -5.15
CA LEU A 141 1.84 1.64 -5.39
C LEU A 141 1.00 1.64 -6.67
N THR A 142 0.73 2.80 -7.25
CA THR A 142 0.02 2.95 -8.54
C THR A 142 0.74 2.22 -9.67
N ASN A 143 2.07 2.20 -9.66
CA ASN A 143 2.90 1.59 -10.69
C ASN A 143 3.38 0.16 -10.35
N GLY A 144 2.92 -0.42 -9.24
CA GLY A 144 3.55 -1.62 -8.70
C GLY A 144 2.73 -2.38 -7.66
N GLY A 145 3.42 -3.04 -6.74
CA GLY A 145 2.83 -3.69 -5.58
C GLY A 145 3.57 -3.26 -4.31
N PRO A 146 3.11 -3.71 -3.14
CA PRO A 146 3.76 -3.43 -1.87
C PRO A 146 5.22 -3.86 -1.90
N THR A 147 6.09 -3.09 -1.24
CA THR A 147 7.49 -3.50 -1.08
C THR A 147 7.51 -4.73 -0.17
N LEU A 148 8.17 -5.81 -0.61
CA LEU A 148 8.34 -7.05 0.17
C LEU A 148 9.10 -6.86 1.48
N ALA A 149 9.66 -5.68 1.72
CA ALA A 149 10.32 -5.30 2.95
C ALA A 149 10.20 -3.78 3.11
N PRO A 150 9.23 -3.30 3.92
CA PRO A 150 9.01 -1.86 4.10
C PRO A 150 10.28 -1.11 4.56
N TRP A 151 11.14 -1.76 5.34
CA TRP A 151 12.40 -1.19 5.85
C TRP A 151 13.50 -1.04 4.79
N LEU A 152 13.40 -1.74 3.65
CA LEU A 152 14.32 -1.64 2.51
C LEU A 152 13.90 -0.56 1.51
N ARG A 153 12.80 0.16 1.80
CA ARG A 153 12.29 1.23 0.94
C ARG A 153 13.29 2.39 0.85
N SER A 154 13.56 2.83 -0.37
CA SER A 154 14.33 4.05 -0.59
C SER A 154 13.58 5.28 -0.04
N LYS A 155 14.32 6.20 0.57
CA LYS A 155 13.78 7.52 0.98
C LYS A 155 13.23 8.32 -0.21
N SER A 156 13.66 8.02 -1.44
CA SER A 156 13.16 8.65 -2.67
C SER A 156 11.78 8.15 -3.12
N THR A 157 11.18 7.18 -2.42
CA THR A 157 9.87 6.61 -2.77
C THR A 157 8.77 7.63 -2.52
N ARG A 158 8.04 8.02 -3.58
CA ARG A 158 6.94 8.99 -3.48
C ARG A 158 5.76 8.39 -2.71
N GLN A 159 5.49 8.94 -1.52
CA GLN A 159 4.32 8.57 -0.72
C GLN A 159 3.09 9.40 -1.08
N THR A 160 3.32 10.63 -1.54
CA THR A 160 2.28 11.56 -1.97
C THR A 160 2.37 11.82 -3.46
N ALA A 161 1.22 12.07 -4.09
CA ALA A 161 1.12 12.46 -5.48
C ALA A 161 -0.24 13.12 -5.73
N ILE A 162 -0.28 14.05 -6.68
CA ILE A 162 -1.51 14.64 -7.17
C ILE A 162 -1.64 14.23 -8.64
N VAL A 163 -2.80 13.70 -9.00
CA VAL A 163 -3.16 13.34 -10.37
C VAL A 163 -4.42 14.11 -10.72
N GLU A 164 -4.37 14.94 -11.76
CA GLU A 164 -5.46 15.83 -12.14
C GLU A 164 -5.78 15.70 -13.63
N SER A 165 -7.06 15.85 -13.98
CA SER A 165 -7.50 15.89 -15.36
C SER A 165 -6.88 17.08 -16.11
N ALA A 166 -6.37 16.85 -17.33
CA ALA A 166 -5.80 17.90 -18.17
C ALA A 166 -6.79 19.02 -18.53
N ALA A 167 -8.10 18.75 -18.43
CA ALA A 167 -9.16 19.69 -18.76
C ALA A 167 -9.15 20.96 -17.88
N LYS A 168 -8.65 20.91 -16.64
CA LYS A 168 -8.56 22.08 -15.75
C LYS A 168 -7.36 22.99 -16.04
N ASN A 169 -6.30 22.46 -16.64
CA ASN A 169 -5.11 23.24 -16.99
C ASN A 169 -5.35 24.21 -18.15
N VAL A 170 -6.37 23.96 -18.98
CA VAL A 170 -6.74 24.86 -20.09
C VAL A 170 -7.42 26.11 -19.55
N ASP A 171 -8.29 25.98 -18.53
CA ASP A 171 -9.06 27.09 -17.96
C ASP A 171 -8.21 28.03 -17.09
N LEU A 172 -7.19 27.49 -16.40
CA LEU A 172 -6.25 28.30 -15.59
C LEU A 172 -5.17 29.03 -16.43
N SER A 173 -4.90 28.57 -17.66
CA SER A 173 -3.95 29.25 -18.56
C SER A 173 -4.56 30.45 -19.29
N ALA A 174 -5.89 30.54 -19.36
CA ALA A 174 -6.60 31.63 -20.02
C ALA A 174 -6.83 32.86 -19.12
N GLY A 175 -6.48 32.78 -17.83
CA GLY A 175 -6.76 33.82 -16.83
C GLY A 175 -5.58 34.72 -16.42
N ASN A 176 -4.37 34.53 -16.97
CA ASN A 176 -3.17 35.22 -16.49
C ASN A 176 -2.50 36.16 -17.53
N GLU A 177 -3.28 36.77 -18.43
CA GLU A 177 -2.76 37.72 -19.42
C GLU A 177 -3.23 39.18 -19.22
N LEU A 178 -3.80 39.52 -18.08
CA LEU A 178 -4.18 40.91 -17.76
C LEU A 178 -3.84 41.25 -16.32
N GLN A 179 -2.58 41.63 -16.06
CA GLN A 179 -2.21 42.78 -15.20
C GLN A 179 -0.67 42.83 -15.02
N GLN A 180 0.03 43.70 -15.75
CA GLN A 180 1.27 44.30 -15.25
C GLN A 180 1.24 45.81 -15.49
N PRO A 181 1.06 46.63 -14.43
CA PRO A 181 1.33 48.05 -14.51
C PRO A 181 2.84 48.29 -14.43
N ASN A 182 3.35 48.85 -15.52
CA ASN A 182 4.42 49.85 -15.57
C ASN A 182 4.81 50.46 -14.21
N ALA A 183 6.08 50.30 -13.82
CA ALA A 183 7.08 51.37 -13.94
C ALA A 183 8.43 51.03 -13.25
N VAL A 184 9.48 51.69 -13.74
CA VAL A 184 10.73 52.11 -13.07
C VAL A 184 11.96 51.19 -13.15
N GLU A 185 12.79 51.52 -14.16
CA GLU A 185 14.26 51.70 -14.11
C GLU A 185 15.17 50.46 -13.92
N ALA A 186 16.40 50.38 -14.47
CA ALA A 186 17.21 51.28 -15.28
C ALA A 186 18.49 50.52 -15.72
N ILE A 187 19.15 51.08 -16.75
CA ILE A 187 20.59 51.01 -17.07
C ILE A 187 21.17 49.72 -17.68
N LEU A 188 21.57 49.84 -18.96
CA LEU A 188 22.90 49.53 -19.56
C LEU A 188 22.66 49.34 -21.08
N GLU A 189 23.35 49.94 -22.04
CA GLU A 189 24.30 51.04 -22.18
C GLU A 189 24.38 51.30 -23.70
N ARG A 190 24.75 52.53 -24.08
CA ARG A 190 25.49 52.93 -25.29
C ARG A 190 25.09 52.39 -26.67
#